data_AF-A0A351U1G5-F1
#
_entry.id   AF-A0A351U1G5-F1
#
_cell.length_a   1.000
_cell.length_b   1.000
_cell.length_c   1.000
_cell.angle_alpha   90.00
_cell.angle_beta   90.00
_cell.angle_gamma   90.00
#
_symmetry.space_group_name_H-M   'P 1'
#
loop_
_entity.id
_entity.type
_entity.pdbx_description
1 polymer ?
#
loop_
_entity_poly.entity_id
_entity_poly.type
_entity_poly.pdbx_seq_one_letter_code
_entity_poly.pdbx_strand_id
1 'polypeptide(L)'
;MSNVAEFIEIRKSIETLATQITQCIEQNAVQDSKQRLEKANQQLEELKAMVANDVQVIVVGRLSRQLAGLGAKTEKIAAKLPARKRPAKKKLEVPIKPHIDEAPQIVIFEH
;
A
#
# COMPACT_ATOMS: atom_id res chain seq x y z
N MET A 1 19.28 1.98 -23.01
CA MET A 1 18.26 2.93 -23.49
C MET A 1 16.92 2.58 -22.83
N SER A 2 16.72 2.90 -21.55
CA SER A 2 15.55 2.40 -20.78
C SER A 2 14.84 3.44 -19.90
N ASN A 3 15.37 4.67 -19.79
CA ASN A 3 14.93 5.62 -18.77
C ASN A 3 13.50 6.16 -18.98
N VAL A 4 13.03 6.24 -20.24
CA VAL A 4 11.67 6.73 -20.55
C VAL A 4 10.60 5.66 -20.26
N ALA A 5 10.89 4.39 -20.51
CA ALA A 5 9.95 3.30 -20.24
C ALA A 5 9.73 3.15 -18.74
N GLU A 6 10.82 3.11 -17.95
CA GLU A 6 10.75 3.06 -16.49
C GLU A 6 10.02 4.29 -15.92
N PHE A 7 10.29 5.49 -16.45
CA PHE A 7 9.56 6.70 -16.06
C PHE A 7 8.04 6.55 -16.28
N ILE A 8 7.61 5.97 -17.40
CA ILE A 8 6.19 5.75 -17.69
C ILE A 8 5.58 4.73 -16.73
N GLU A 9 6.30 3.66 -16.39
CA GLU A 9 5.82 2.63 -15.46
C GLU A 9 5.66 3.18 -14.03
N ILE A 10 6.68 3.88 -13.53
CA ILE A 10 6.63 4.51 -12.20
C ILE A 10 5.51 5.55 -12.16
N ARG A 11 5.37 6.39 -13.20
CA ARG A 11 4.25 7.33 -13.33
C ARG A 11 2.89 6.62 -13.22
N LYS A 12 2.66 5.56 -14.00
CA LYS A 12 1.40 4.81 -13.99
C LYS A 12 1.14 4.18 -12.62
N SER A 13 2.20 3.71 -11.96
CA SER A 13 2.13 3.18 -10.59
C SER A 13 1.64 4.24 -9.61
N ILE A 14 2.19 5.46 -9.66
CA ILE A 14 1.77 6.60 -8.84
C ILE A 14 0.32 6.99 -9.14
N GLU A 15 -0.09 7.04 -10.41
CA GLU A 15 -1.48 7.34 -10.81
C GLU A 15 -2.47 6.29 -10.26
N THR A 16 -2.08 5.02 -10.29
CA THR A 16 -2.85 3.92 -9.71
C THR A 16 -2.95 4.04 -8.19
N LEU A 17 -1.84 4.32 -7.50
CA LEU A 17 -1.84 4.54 -6.05
C LEU A 17 -2.71 5.74 -5.67
N ALA A 18 -2.66 6.83 -6.42
CA ALA A 18 -3.49 8.01 -6.17
C ALA A 18 -5.00 7.69 -6.27
N THR A 19 -5.38 6.82 -7.21
CA THR A 19 -6.75 6.34 -7.37
C THR A 19 -7.17 5.48 -6.17
N GLN A 20 -6.31 4.55 -5.74
CA GLN A 20 -6.54 3.72 -4.55
C GLN A 20 -6.62 4.56 -3.26
N ILE A 21 -5.77 5.58 -3.12
CA ILE A 21 -5.81 6.52 -1.99
C ILE A 21 -7.16 7.24 -1.95
N THR A 22 -7.68 7.65 -3.11
CA THR A 22 -9.00 8.28 -3.21
C THR A 22 -10.10 7.33 -2.74
N GLN A 23 -10.07 6.07 -3.17
CA GLN A 23 -11.02 5.05 -2.71
C GLN A 23 -10.90 4.77 -1.20
N CYS A 24 -9.68 4.69 -0.66
CA CYS A 24 -9.47 4.53 0.78
C CYS A 24 -10.00 5.71 1.58
N ILE A 25 -9.84 6.94 1.08
CA ILE A 25 -10.40 8.17 1.65
C ILE A 25 -11.93 8.08 1.70
N GLU A 26 -12.58 7.65 0.61
CA GLU A 26 -14.03 7.45 0.55
C GLU A 26 -14.51 6.38 1.53
N GLN A 27 -13.72 5.32 1.73
CA GLN A 27 -13.99 4.23 2.68
C GLN A 27 -13.58 4.57 4.13
N ASN A 28 -13.10 5.78 4.41
CA ASN A 28 -12.53 6.18 5.71
C ASN A 28 -11.37 5.30 6.21
N ALA A 29 -10.70 4.58 5.31
CA ALA A 29 -9.53 3.73 5.57
C ALA A 29 -8.26 4.59 5.62
N VAL A 30 -8.16 5.44 6.67
CA VAL A 30 -7.08 6.43 6.82
C VAL A 30 -5.69 5.78 6.90
N GLN A 31 -5.57 4.62 7.54
CA GLN A 31 -4.27 3.92 7.67
C GLN A 31 -3.77 3.41 6.32
N ASP A 32 -4.63 2.72 5.55
CA ASP A 32 -4.31 2.29 4.18
C ASP A 32 -3.99 3.46 3.27
N SER A 33 -4.75 4.55 3.37
CA SER A 33 -4.50 5.79 2.64
C SER A 33 -3.11 6.37 2.95
N LYS A 34 -2.70 6.41 4.23
CA LYS A 34 -1.37 6.88 4.64
C LYS A 34 -0.26 5.99 4.09
N GLN A 35 -0.37 4.68 4.25
CA GLN A 35 0.64 3.74 3.76
C GLN A 35 0.83 3.83 2.24
N ARG A 36 -0.27 3.94 1.48
CA ARG A 36 -0.22 4.10 0.02
C ARG A 36 0.36 5.46 -0.38
N LEU A 37 0.10 6.50 0.40
CA LEU A 37 0.65 7.84 0.17
C LEU A 37 2.16 7.89 0.41
N GLU A 38 2.67 7.23 1.45
CA GLU A 38 4.11 7.07 1.68
C GLU A 38 4.78 6.35 0.51
N LYS A 39 4.21 5.23 0.05
CA LYS A 39 4.71 4.51 -1.12
C LYS A 39 4.72 5.37 -2.39
N ALA A 40 3.65 6.12 -2.64
CA ALA A 40 3.55 7.00 -3.79
C ALA A 40 4.58 8.15 -3.73
N ASN A 41 4.89 8.66 -2.53
CA ASN A 41 5.93 9.67 -2.34
C ASN A 41 7.33 9.10 -2.60
N GLN A 42 7.63 7.88 -2.13
CA GLN A 42 8.91 7.22 -2.45
C GLN A 42 9.09 7.04 -3.96
N GLN A 43 8.05 6.57 -4.66
CA GLN A 43 8.08 6.42 -6.11
C GLN A 43 8.20 7.78 -6.83
N LEU A 44 7.64 8.85 -6.26
CA LEU A 44 7.81 10.19 -6.81
C LEU A 44 9.24 10.71 -6.65
N GLU A 45 9.92 10.38 -5.55
CA GLU A 45 11.34 10.72 -5.35
C GLU A 45 12.24 9.99 -6.35
N GLU A 46 11.97 8.70 -6.60
CA GLU A 46 12.61 7.94 -7.67
C GLU A 46 12.35 8.57 -9.04
N LEU A 47 11.08 8.89 -9.34
CA LEU A 47 10.68 9.54 -10.58
C LEU A 47 11.40 10.89 -10.78
N LYS A 48 11.61 11.68 -9.71
CA LYS A 48 12.35 12.95 -9.71
C LYS A 48 13.81 12.75 -10.11
N ALA A 49 14.47 11.72 -9.59
CA ALA A 49 15.87 11.42 -9.90
C ALA A 49 16.08 10.97 -11.36
N MET A 50 15.04 10.41 -11.99
CA MET A 50 15.09 9.91 -13.36
C MET A 50 14.70 10.95 -14.43
N VAL A 51 14.30 12.16 -14.02
CA VAL A 51 13.91 13.23 -14.95
C VAL A 51 15.10 13.68 -15.81
N ALA A 52 14.90 13.67 -17.12
CA ALA A 52 15.90 14.08 -18.11
C ALA A 52 15.42 15.20 -19.05
N ASN A 53 14.15 15.63 -18.96
CA ASN A 53 13.59 16.67 -19.82
C ASN A 53 12.49 17.48 -19.13
N ASP A 54 12.25 18.70 -19.60
CA ASP A 54 11.22 19.63 -19.07
C ASP A 54 9.82 19.01 -19.01
N VAL A 55 9.44 18.22 -20.01
CA VAL A 55 8.14 17.53 -20.00
C VAL A 55 8.01 16.60 -18.80
N GLN A 56 9.07 15.87 -18.45
CA GLN A 56 9.09 14.97 -17.30
C GLN A 56 9.09 15.76 -15.98
N VAL A 57 9.76 16.92 -15.92
CA VAL A 57 9.69 17.85 -14.76
C VAL A 57 8.25 18.29 -14.51
N ILE A 58 7.52 18.69 -15.57
CA ILE A 58 6.13 19.13 -15.46
C ILE A 58 5.23 18.01 -14.95
N VAL A 59 5.40 16.79 -15.47
CA VAL A 59 4.65 15.61 -15.04
C VAL A 59 4.90 15.31 -13.56
N VAL A 60 6.16 15.30 -13.13
CA VAL A 60 6.54 15.10 -11.72
C VAL A 60 5.94 16.19 -10.83
N GLY A 61 5.99 17.45 -11.26
CA GLY A 61 5.39 18.57 -10.52
C GLY A 61 3.87 18.46 -10.38
N ARG A 62 3.18 17.91 -11.39
CA ARG A 62 1.74 17.62 -11.32
C ARG A 62 1.45 16.50 -10.32
N LEU A 63 2.18 15.38 -10.40
CA LEU A 63 2.03 14.25 -9.48
C LEU A 63 2.30 14.66 -8.04
N SER A 64 3.34 15.46 -7.81
CA SER A 64 3.67 15.99 -6.48
C SER A 64 2.52 16.79 -5.88
N ARG A 65 1.88 17.67 -6.67
CA ARG A 65 0.71 18.44 -6.22
C ARG A 65 -0.50 17.55 -5.95
N GLN A 66 -0.71 16.53 -6.78
CA GLN A 66 -1.79 15.57 -6.60
C GLN A 66 -1.62 14.77 -5.30
N LEU A 67 -0.42 14.26 -5.01
CA LEU A 67 -0.14 13.54 -3.76
C LEU A 67 -0.25 14.44 -2.54
N ALA A 68 0.24 15.68 -2.60
CA ALA A 68 0.08 16.65 -1.51
C ALA A 68 -1.41 16.95 -1.23
N GLY A 69 -2.21 17.13 -2.28
CA GLY A 69 -3.65 17.33 -2.15
C GLY A 69 -4.38 16.12 -1.55
N LEU A 70 -3.97 14.90 -1.92
CA LEU A 70 -4.48 13.68 -1.31
C LEU A 70 -4.07 13.56 0.16
N GLY A 71 -2.83 13.90 0.52
CA GLY A 71 -2.35 13.93 1.91
C GLY A 71 -3.18 14.84 2.79
N ALA A 72 -3.41 16.07 2.34
CA ALA A 72 -4.25 17.03 3.06
C ALA A 72 -5.70 16.52 3.24
N LYS A 73 -6.25 15.81 2.25
CA LYS A 73 -7.59 15.18 2.37
C LYS A 73 -7.57 14.04 3.40
N THR A 74 -6.56 13.18 3.36
CA THR A 74 -6.40 12.09 4.34
C THR A 74 -6.27 12.63 5.76
N GLU A 75 -5.49 13.69 5.97
CA GLU A 75 -5.37 14.36 7.27
C GLU A 75 -6.67 15.00 7.74
N LYS A 76 -7.39 15.66 6.83
CA LYS A 76 -8.70 16.26 7.14
C LYS A 76 -9.73 15.21 7.57
N ILE A 77 -9.72 14.03 6.96
CA ILE A 77 -10.57 12.91 7.35
C ILE A 77 -10.11 12.31 8.67
N ALA A 78 -8.80 12.14 8.85
CA ALA A 78 -8.21 11.66 10.11
C ALA A 78 -8.56 12.55 11.30
N ALA A 79 -8.57 13.87 11.11
CA ALA A 79 -8.94 14.84 12.15
C ALA A 79 -10.44 14.89 12.44
N LYS A 80 -11.28 14.56 11.44
CA LYS A 80 -12.75 14.51 11.59
C LYS A 80 -13.25 13.19 12.16
N LEU A 81 -12.50 12.11 11.99
CA LEU A 81 -12.78 10.87 12.70
C LEU A 81 -12.59 11.15 14.19
N PRO A 82 -13.65 11.07 15.02
CA PRO A 82 -13.46 11.09 16.46
C PRO A 82 -12.46 9.98 16.76
N ALA A 83 -11.51 10.23 17.68
CA ALA A 83 -10.50 9.29 18.13
C ALA A 83 -11.17 8.03 18.70
N ARG A 84 -11.74 7.20 17.82
CA ARG A 84 -12.42 5.97 18.16
C ARG A 84 -11.27 5.02 18.38
N LYS A 85 -10.91 4.95 19.66
CA LYS A 85 -10.04 3.99 20.31
C LYS A 85 -9.68 2.86 19.35
N ARG A 86 -8.38 2.79 19.02
CA ARG A 86 -7.70 1.64 18.44
C ARG A 86 -8.54 0.37 18.61
N PRO A 87 -9.05 -0.29 17.55
CA PRO A 87 -9.37 -1.69 17.71
C PRO A 87 -8.06 -2.34 18.15
N ALA A 88 -8.08 -2.88 19.36
CA ALA A 88 -6.99 -3.70 19.88
C ALA A 88 -6.57 -4.64 18.76
N LYS A 89 -5.26 -4.77 18.57
CA LYS A 89 -4.64 -5.86 17.83
C LYS A 89 -5.26 -7.17 18.33
N LYS A 90 -6.33 -7.65 17.71
CA LYS A 90 -6.58 -9.08 17.67
C LYS A 90 -5.56 -9.58 16.66
N LYS A 91 -4.38 -9.89 17.20
CA LYS A 91 -3.53 -10.93 16.64
C LYS A 91 -4.49 -12.01 16.15
N LEU A 92 -4.43 -12.33 14.87
CA LEU A 92 -4.78 -13.66 14.42
C LEU A 92 -3.98 -14.60 15.31
N GLU A 93 -4.63 -15.12 16.35
CA GLU A 93 -4.23 -16.36 16.96
C GLU A 93 -4.54 -17.39 15.90
N VAL A 94 -3.55 -17.67 15.06
CA VAL A 94 -3.48 -18.95 14.37
C VAL A 94 -3.27 -19.96 15.48
N PRO A 95 -4.22 -20.86 15.80
CA PRO A 95 -3.87 -22.02 16.60
C PRO A 95 -2.97 -22.88 15.72
N ILE A 96 -1.66 -22.65 15.80
CA ILE A 96 -0.68 -23.66 15.45
C ILE A 96 -0.84 -24.74 16.52
N LYS A 97 -1.68 -25.73 16.22
CA LYS A 97 -1.62 -27.03 16.90
C LYS A 97 -0.38 -27.74 16.33
N PRO A 98 0.64 -28.08 17.13
CA PRO A 98 1.60 -29.10 16.74
C PRO A 98 0.89 -30.44 16.86
N HIS A 99 0.40 -31.00 15.74
CA HIS A 99 0.03 -32.41 15.69
C HIS A 99 1.31 -33.19 15.41
N ILE A 100 1.92 -33.63 16.50
CA ILE A 100 3.01 -34.58 16.54
C ILE A 100 2.40 -35.96 16.30
N ASP A 101 2.94 -36.63 15.28
CA ASP A 101 3.19 -38.07 15.20
C ASP A 101 2.10 -39.03 15.74
N GLU A 102 1.34 -39.64 14.83
CA GLU A 102 0.98 -41.06 15.01
C GLU A 102 0.76 -41.70 13.63
N ALA A 103 1.76 -42.46 13.19
CA ALA A 103 1.62 -43.39 12.09
C ALA A 103 0.52 -44.42 12.44
N PRO A 104 -0.45 -44.70 11.55
CA PRO A 104 -1.37 -45.81 11.79
C PRO A 104 -0.60 -47.13 11.60
N GLN A 105 -0.20 -47.75 12.71
CA GLN A 105 0.21 -49.15 12.71
C GLN A 105 -1.02 -50.01 12.40
N ILE A 106 -1.17 -50.38 11.14
CA ILE A 106 -2.10 -51.43 10.70
C ILE A 106 -1.48 -52.77 11.08
N VAL A 107 -1.91 -53.32 12.22
CA VAL A 107 -1.73 -54.74 12.56
C VAL A 107 -2.85 -55.53 11.88
N ILE A 108 -2.54 -56.17 10.77
CA ILE A 108 -3.39 -57.23 10.19
C ILE A 108 -2.94 -58.54 10.81
N PHE A 109 -3.80 -59.13 11.63
CA PHE A 109 -3.73 -60.53 12.04
C PHE A 109 -4.18 -61.40 10.86
N GLU A 110 -3.30 -62.25 10.33
CA GLU A 110 -3.71 -63.42 9.55
C GLU A 110 -4.28 -64.50 10.48
N HIS A 111 -5.26 -65.25 9.98
CA HIS A 111 -5.95 -66.36 10.64
C HIS A 111 -5.70 -67.66 9.85
#